data_AF-A0A438CC24-F1
#
_entry.id   AF-A0A438CC24-F1
#
_cell.length_a   1.000
_cell.length_b   1.000
_cell.length_c   1.000
_cell.angle_alpha   90.00
_cell.angle_beta   90.00
_cell.angle_gamma   90.00
#
_symmetry.space_group_name_H-M   'P 1'
#
loop_
_entity.id
_entity.type
_entity.pdbx_description
1 polymer ?
#
loop_
_entity_poly.entity_id
_entity_poly.type
_entity_poly.pdbx_seq_one_letter_code
_entity_poly.pdbx_strand_id
1 'polypeptide(L)' 'MAGLFDGSGEYTLVYEDNEGDRMLVGDVPWHMFVSTVRRLRVLKSSELAILCVSSSKQEKPPPGSAVEFGK' A
#
# COMPACT_ATOMS: atom_id res chain seq x y z
N MET A 1 3.17 -13.50 -11.51
CA MET A 1 1.99 -14.24 -11.99
C MET A 1 0.83 -13.84 -11.09
N ALA A 2 0.25 -12.66 -11.31
CA ALA A 2 -0.88 -12.18 -10.53
C ALA A 2 -2.13 -12.90 -11.04
N GLY A 3 -2.67 -13.80 -10.23
CA GLY A 3 -3.94 -14.44 -10.50
C GLY A 3 -5.02 -13.37 -10.55
N LEU A 4 -5.49 -13.10 -11.77
CA LEU A 4 -6.73 -12.41 -12.05
C LEU A 4 -7.84 -13.33 -11.55
N PHE A 5 -8.21 -13.17 -10.29
CA PHE A 5 -9.11 -14.10 -9.63
C PHE A 5 -10.53 -13.92 -10.17
N ASP A 6 -10.99 -15.03 -10.73
CA ASP A 6 -12.28 -15.29 -11.35
C ASP A 6 -13.40 -15.25 -10.31
N GLY A 7 -14.35 -14.31 -10.46
CA GLY A 7 -15.77 -14.44 -10.09
C GLY A 7 -16.18 -14.65 -8.62
N SER A 8 -15.33 -15.16 -7.73
CA SER A 8 -15.62 -15.30 -6.30
C SER A 8 -15.19 -13.99 -5.63
N GLY A 9 -16.13 -13.29 -4.98
CA GLY A 9 -15.87 -11.97 -4.41
C GLY A 9 -14.79 -11.99 -3.35
N GLU A 10 -13.53 -11.78 -3.76
CA GLU A 10 -12.43 -11.65 -2.83
C GLU A 10 -12.54 -10.28 -2.15
N TYR A 11 -12.44 -10.31 -0.83
CA TYR A 11 -12.46 -9.11 0.00
C TYR A 11 -11.13 -8.98 0.70
N THR A 12 -10.62 -7.77 0.76
CA THR A 12 -9.41 -7.43 1.49
C THR A 12 -9.72 -6.42 2.58
N LEU A 13 -9.06 -6.56 3.71
CA LEU A 13 -9.21 -5.68 4.85
C LEU A 13 -8.11 -4.63 4.84
N VAL A 14 -8.52 -3.37 4.85
CA VAL A 14 -7.65 -2.20 4.88
C VAL A 14 -8.00 -1.39 6.11
N TYR A 15 -7.01 -0.79 6.75
CA TYR A 15 -7.21 0.11 7.86
C TYR A 15 -6.66 1.50 7.56
N GLU A 16 -7.31 2.51 8.14
CA GLU A 16 -6.84 3.89 8.17
C GLU A 16 -6.22 4.15 9.53
N ASP A 17 -5.01 4.69 9.57
CA ASP A 17 -4.32 5.05 10.81
C ASP A 17 -4.65 6.48 11.27
N ASN A 18 -3.88 7.00 12.23
CA ASN A 18 -4.05 8.34 12.77
C ASN A 18 -3.53 9.45 11.84
N GLU A 19 -2.67 9.12 10.89
CA GLU A 19 -2.12 10.04 9.88
C GLU A 19 -3.04 10.15 8.66
N GLY A 20 -3.98 9.21 8.53
CA GLY A 20 -4.94 9.14 7.42
C GLY A 20 -4.47 8.23 6.30
N ASP A 21 -3.36 7.53 6.50
CA ASP A 21 -2.80 6.57 5.58
C ASP A 21 -3.61 5.28 5.60
N ARG A 22 -3.79 4.68 4.41
CA ARG A 22 -4.54 3.43 4.25
C ARG A 22 -3.56 2.30 4.03
N MET A 23 -3.56 1.33 4.95
CA MET A 23 -2.65 0.19 4.95
C MET A 23 -3.39 -1.13 5.04
N LEU A 24 -2.77 -2.22 4.57
CA LEU A 24 -3.36 -3.56 4.66
C LEU A 24 -3.26 -4.09 6.08
N VAL A 25 -4.32 -4.75 6.54
CA VAL A 25 -4.30 -5.37 7.87
C VAL A 25 -3.31 -6.55 7.87
N GLY A 26 -2.33 -6.49 8.77
CA GLY A 26 -1.31 -7.53 8.94
C GLY A 26 0.13 -7.07 8.67
N ASP A 27 0.32 -5.88 8.10
CA ASP A 27 1.67 -5.36 7.77
C ASP A 27 2.46 -4.88 9.00
N VAL A 28 1.77 -4.57 10.10
CA VAL A 28 2.38 -4.01 11.32
C VAL A 28 2.13 -4.89 12.56
N PRO A 29 2.98 -4.81 13.60
CA PRO A 29 2.75 -5.51 14.86
C PRO A 29 1.39 -5.16 15.50
N TRP A 30 0.75 -6.13 16.16
CA TRP A 30 -0.58 -5.97 16.77
C TRP A 30 -0.69 -4.76 17.71
N HIS A 31 0.30 -4.54 18.57
CA HIS A 31 0.31 -3.39 19.48
C HIS A 31 0.33 -2.05 18.75
N MET A 32 1.01 -1.97 17.61
CA MET A 32 1.06 -0.76 16.80
C MET A 32 -0.29 -0.56 16.10
N PHE A 33 -0.82 -1.62 15.49
CA PHE A 33 -2.12 -1.62 14.84
C PHE A 33 -3.23 -1.10 15.76
N VAL A 34 -3.39 -1.66 16.97
CA VAL A 34 -4.45 -1.24 17.91
C VAL A 34 -4.25 0.18 18.44
N SER A 35 -3.02 0.69 18.42
CA SER A 35 -2.71 2.04 18.89
C SER A 35 -2.99 3.11 17.83
N THR A 36 -2.93 2.78 16.54
CA THR A 36 -3.02 3.75 15.45
C THR A 36 -4.31 3.64 14.64
N VAL A 37 -4.98 2.48 14.63
CA VAL A 37 -6.17 2.25 13.81
C VAL A 37 -7.33 3.18 14.16
N ARG A 38 -7.80 3.96 13.18
CA ARG A 38 -9.01 4.79 13.27
C ARG A 38 -10.22 4.14 12.61
N ARG A 39 -10.05 3.48 11.47
CA ARG A 39 -11.17 2.89 10.69
C ARG A 39 -10.73 1.62 9.98
N LEU A 40 -11.61 0.62 9.96
CA LEU A 40 -11.45 -0.59 9.17
C LEU A 40 -12.41 -0.58 7.99
N ARG A 41 -11.94 -1.00 6.83
CA ARG A 41 -12.70 -1.06 5.58
C ARG A 41 -12.48 -2.41 4.92
N VAL A 42 -13.57 -3.08 4.59
CA VAL A 42 -13.57 -4.28 3.75
C VAL A 42 -13.78 -3.80 2.32
N LEU A 43 -12.80 -4.03 1.45
CA LEU A 43 -12.87 -3.66 0.04
C LEU A 43 -12.97 -4.90 -0.81
N LYS A 44 -13.76 -4.83 -1.87
CA LYS A 44 -13.71 -5.85 -2.92
C LYS A 44 -12.40 -5.71 -3.68
N SER A 45 -11.86 -6.83 -4.17
CA SER A 45 -10.62 -6.87 -4.98
C SER A 45 -10.66 -5.87 -6.16
N SER A 46 -11.83 -5.63 -6.75
CA SER A 46 -12.03 -4.62 -7.80
C SER A 46 -11.81 -3.17 -7.35
N GLU A 47 -12.02 -2.86 -6.07
CA GLU A 47 -11.86 -1.52 -5.49
C GLU A 47 -10.42 -1.28 -4.97
N LEU A 48 -9.68 -2.36 -4.67
CA LEU A 48 -8.29 -2.28 -4.21
C LEU A 48 -7.34 -1.67 -5.23
N ALA A 49 -7.59 -1.87 -6.53
CA ALA A 49 -6.77 -1.29 -7.60
C ALA A 49 -6.64 0.24 -7.47
N ILE A 50 -7.65 0.90 -6.90
CA ILE A 50 -7.69 2.35 -6.67
C ILE A 50 -6.82 2.77 -5.47
N LEU A 51 -6.60 1.89 -4.49
CA LEU A 51 -5.71 2.18 -3.36
C LEU A 51 -4.23 2.05 -3.75
N CYS A 52 -3.84 0.99 -4.45
CA CYS A 52 -2.44 0.79 -4.85
C CYS A 52 -1.90 1.90 -5.75
N VAL A 53 -2.72 2.48 -6.63
CA VAL A 53 -2.31 3.63 -7.46
C VAL A 53 -2.02 4.89 -6.62
N SER A 54 -2.59 4.98 -5.42
CA SER A 54 -2.41 6.15 -4.54
C SER A 54 -1.15 6.10 -3.66
N SER A 55 -0.64 4.91 -3.30
CA SER A 55 0.55 4.79 -2.43
C SER A 55 1.89 4.80 -3.17
N SER A 56 1.89 4.78 -4.51
CA SER A 56 3.12 4.92 -5.31
C SER A 56 3.42 6.38 -5.65
N LYS A 57 3.72 7.20 -4.66
CA LYS A 57 4.59 8.37 -4.86
C LYS A 57 6.00 8.02 -4.39
N GLN A 58 6.63 7.03 -5.05
CA GLN A 58 8.08 7.02 -5.10
C GLN A 58 8.49 8.06 -6.16
N GLU A 59 8.84 9.24 -5.66
CA GLU A 59 9.59 10.23 -6.41
C GLU A 59 10.87 9.56 -6.94
N LYS A 60 10.88 9.24 -8.23
CA LYS A 60 12.07 8.76 -8.94
C LYS A 60 13.09 9.91 -8.94
N PRO A 61 14.27 9.78 -8.30
CA PRO A 61 15.30 10.82 -8.40
C PRO A 61 15.74 10.98 -9.87
N PRO A 62 16.11 12.20 -10.31
CA PRO A 62 16.47 12.47 -11.69
C PRO A 62 17.68 11.62 -12.13
N PRO A 63 17.72 11.11 -13.38
CA PRO A 63 18.86 10.38 -13.88
C PRO A 63 19.98 11.39 -14.18
N GLY A 64 20.84 11.66 -13.21
CA GLY A 64 21.82 12.74 -13.38
C GLY A 64 22.85 12.87 -12.27
N SER A 65 23.44 11.76 -11.80
CA SER A 65 24.67 11.82 -11.00
C SER A 65 25.58 10.63 -11.31
N ALA A 66 25.98 10.55 -12.58
CA ALA A 66 27.20 9.83 -12.94
C ALA A 66 28.39 10.64 -12.42
N VAL A 67 28.94 10.24 -11.28
CA VAL A 67 30.21 10.75 -10.77
C VAL A 67 31.34 10.08 -11.57
N GLU A 68 31.96 10.85 -12.47
CA GLU A 68 33.21 10.50 -13.13
C GLU A 68 34.32 10.35 -12.07
N PHE A 69 34.79 9.13 -11.85
CA PHE A 69 36.05 8.88 -11.15
C PHE A 69 37.12 8.53 -12.18
N GLY A 70 37.89 9.55 -12.56
CA GLY A 70 39.16 9.35 -13.23
C GLY A 70 40.19 8.74 -12.29
N LYS A 71 40.89 7.71 -12.75
CA LYS A 71 42.33 7.55 -12.60
C LYS A 71 42.87 6.56 -13.62
#